data_AF-A0A645IYL4-F1
#
_entry.id   AF-A0A645IYL4-F1
#
_cell.length_a   1.000
_cell.length_b   1.000
_cell.length_c   1.000
_cell.angle_alpha   90.00
_cell.angle_beta   90.00
_cell.angle_gamma   90.00
#
_symmetry.space_group_name_H-M   'P 1'
#
loop_
_entity.id
_entity.type
_entity.pdbx_description
1 polymer ?
#
loop_
_entity_poly.entity_id
_entity_poly.type
_entity_poly.pdbx_seq_one_letter_code
_entity_poly.pdbx_strand_id
1 'polypeptide(L)'
;MKKVWISAVVLAIVAFAGYRIYAHCEIPCGIYDDPMRMKMIYEHIRTIGKSIHEIGHLEEETKPNANQLTRWIINKDNHADQLQEIVTQYFMTQRLKPTAPGEPGYDKYIKELTLLHGILVEAMKSKQTVDPATVKKMDQLAAEFEKSYFGEKTK
;
A
#
# COMPACT_ATOMS: atom_id res chain seq x y z
N MET A 1 -40.17 27.87 -14.33
CA MET A 1 -39.63 26.61 -14.89
C MET A 1 -38.09 26.59 -14.97
N LYS A 2 -37.42 27.55 -15.63
CA LYS A 2 -35.93 27.60 -15.72
C LYS A 2 -35.20 27.60 -14.36
N LYS A 3 -35.69 28.34 -13.36
CA LYS A 3 -35.07 28.38 -12.01
C LYS A 3 -35.16 27.05 -11.27
N VAL A 4 -36.26 26.31 -11.43
CA VAL A 4 -36.45 24.97 -10.83
C VAL A 4 -35.50 23.95 -11.46
N TRP A 5 -35.28 24.06 -12.77
CA TRP A 5 -34.30 23.24 -13.49
C TRP A 5 -32.86 23.52 -13.04
N ILE A 6 -32.49 24.79 -12.87
CA ILE A 6 -31.16 25.17 -12.37
C ILE A 6 -30.96 24.62 -10.94
N SER A 7 -31.96 24.75 -10.06
CA SER A 7 -31.89 24.20 -8.72
C SER A 7 -31.76 22.68 -8.70
N ALA A 8 -32.48 21.96 -9.57
CA ALA A 8 -32.39 20.51 -9.68
C ALA A 8 -31.02 20.05 -10.20
N VAL A 9 -30.44 20.77 -11.17
CA VAL A 9 -29.11 20.48 -11.71
C VAL A 9 -28.02 20.71 -10.65
N VAL A 10 -28.11 21.80 -9.88
CA VAL A 10 -27.18 22.07 -8.78
C VAL A 10 -27.29 21.00 -7.69
N LEU A 11 -28.50 20.56 -7.33
CA LEU A 11 -28.70 19.50 -6.34
C LEU A 11 -28.10 18.16 -6.80
N ALA A 12 -28.23 17.83 -8.10
CA ALA A 12 -27.63 16.63 -8.69
C ALA A 12 -26.09 16.69 -8.68
N ILE A 13 -25.49 17.84 -8.97
CA ILE A 13 -24.03 18.02 -8.95
C ILE A 13 -23.49 17.88 -7.51
N VAL A 14 -24.18 18.42 -6.50
CA VAL A 14 -23.79 18.29 -5.09
C VAL A 14 -23.94 16.83 -4.61
N ALA A 15 -24.98 16.11 -5.07
CA ALA A 15 -25.16 14.69 -4.75
C ALA A 15 -24.05 13.79 -5.35
N PHE A 16 -23.51 14.15 -6.53
CA PHE A 16 -22.38 13.45 -7.13
C PHE A 16 -21.00 13.87 -6.59
N ALA A 17 -20.88 15.09 -6.04
CA ALA A 17 -19.62 15.60 -5.48
C ALA A 17 -19.23 14.94 -4.13
N GLY A 18 -20.14 14.18 -3.51
CA GLY A 18 -19.96 13.57 -2.19
C GLY A 18 -19.39 12.14 -2.17
N TYR A 19 -19.20 11.48 -3.31
CA TYR A 19 -18.70 10.10 -3.32
C TYR A 19 -17.16 10.04 -3.17
N ARG A 20 -16.67 10.22 -1.94
CA ARG A 20 -15.36 9.71 -1.53
C ARG A 20 -15.50 8.20 -1.32
N ILE A 21 -15.48 7.42 -2.40
CA ILE A 21 -15.54 5.95 -2.28
C ILE A 21 -14.13 5.45 -2.02
N TYR A 22 -13.87 5.25 -0.75
CA TYR A 22 -12.75 4.49 -0.29
C TYR A 22 -12.98 3.01 -0.62
N ALA A 23 -12.36 2.51 -1.69
CA ALA A 23 -12.36 1.10 -2.02
C ALA A 23 -11.63 0.27 -0.94
N HIS A 24 -12.36 -0.09 0.13
CA HIS A 24 -11.98 -0.98 1.24
C HIS A 24 -13.17 -1.31 2.17
N CYS A 25 -14.42 -1.12 1.71
CA CYS A 25 -15.62 -1.11 2.55
C CYS A 25 -16.07 -2.50 3.08
N GLU A 26 -15.35 -3.58 2.78
CA GLU A 26 -15.70 -4.99 3.09
C GLU A 26 -17.09 -5.48 2.63
N ILE A 27 -17.83 -4.63 1.92
CA ILE A 27 -19.08 -4.93 1.23
C ILE A 27 -18.72 -5.31 -0.21
N PRO A 28 -19.42 -6.28 -0.84
CA PRO A 28 -19.20 -6.67 -2.24
C PRO A 28 -19.66 -5.57 -3.22
N CYS A 29 -19.04 -4.40 -3.12
CA CYS A 29 -19.34 -3.21 -3.89
C CYS A 29 -18.80 -3.29 -5.33
N GLY A 30 -17.86 -4.20 -5.60
CA GLY A 30 -17.27 -4.41 -6.92
C GLY A 30 -16.31 -3.30 -7.39
N ILE A 31 -15.98 -2.34 -6.52
CA ILE A 31 -15.12 -1.20 -6.84
C ILE A 31 -13.70 -1.50 -6.36
N TYR A 32 -12.82 -1.83 -7.31
CA TYR A 32 -11.41 -2.16 -7.06
C TYR A 32 -10.52 -1.40 -8.04
N ASP A 33 -9.39 -0.89 -7.55
CA ASP A 33 -8.32 -0.31 -8.37
C ASP A 33 -6.98 -0.87 -7.89
N ASP A 34 -6.74 -2.13 -8.26
CA ASP A 34 -5.54 -2.86 -7.89
C ASP A 34 -4.24 -2.17 -8.39
N PRO A 35 -4.18 -1.62 -9.62
CA PRO A 35 -3.02 -0.86 -10.08
C PRO A 35 -2.70 0.36 -9.21
N MET A 36 -3.72 1.11 -8.78
CA MET A 36 -3.51 2.22 -7.83
C MET A 36 -2.98 1.71 -6.49
N ARG A 37 -3.49 0.60 -5.97
CA ARG A 37 -3.00 0.02 -4.69
C ARG A 37 -1.55 -0.44 -4.79
N MET A 38 -1.12 -0.98 -5.92
CA MET A 38 0.31 -1.26 -6.15
C MET A 38 1.15 0.01 -6.20
N LYS A 39 0.69 1.07 -6.87
CA LYS A 39 1.41 2.36 -6.85
C LYS A 39 1.57 2.90 -5.42
N MET A 40 0.54 2.80 -4.59
CA MET A 40 0.61 3.19 -3.18
C MET A 40 1.60 2.34 -2.38
N ILE A 41 1.65 1.02 -2.61
CA ILE A 41 2.66 0.13 -2.01
C ILE A 41 4.08 0.65 -2.33
N TYR A 42 4.39 0.92 -3.60
CA TYR A 42 5.69 1.46 -3.99
C TYR A 42 5.98 2.84 -3.41
N GLU A 43 4.97 3.70 -3.31
CA GLU A 43 5.11 5.01 -2.68
C GLU A 43 5.47 4.90 -1.19
N HIS A 44 4.81 4.00 -0.45
CA HIS A 44 5.14 3.74 0.94
C HIS A 44 6.55 3.15 1.09
N ILE A 45 6.93 2.16 0.28
CA ILE A 45 8.28 1.57 0.31
C ILE A 45 9.35 2.65 0.06
N ARG A 46 9.16 3.50 -0.95
CA ARG A 46 10.07 4.61 -1.25
C ARG A 46 10.15 5.61 -0.10
N THR A 47 9.04 5.92 0.55
CA THR A 47 9.00 6.87 1.67
C THR A 47 9.64 6.32 2.94
N ILE A 48 9.49 5.01 3.19
CA ILE A 48 10.23 4.29 4.23
C ILE A 48 11.73 4.39 3.94
N GLY A 49 12.16 4.11 2.71
CA GLY A 49 13.57 4.21 2.31
C GLY A 49 14.15 5.61 2.43
N LYS A 50 13.37 6.64 2.10
CA LYS A 50 13.77 8.02 2.35
C LYS A 50 13.95 8.29 3.85
N SER A 51 12.99 7.86 4.67
CA SER A 51 13.07 8.04 6.12
C SER A 51 14.30 7.34 6.71
N ILE A 52 14.60 6.11 6.27
CA ILE A 52 15.81 5.37 6.67
C ILE A 52 17.08 6.15 6.31
N HIS A 53 17.17 6.67 5.10
CA HIS A 53 18.33 7.45 4.65
C HIS A 53 18.54 8.71 5.50
N GLU A 54 17.47 9.48 5.73
CA GLU A 54 17.52 10.73 6.50
C GLU A 54 17.86 10.48 7.98
N ILE A 55 17.37 9.39 8.58
CA ILE A 55 17.75 9.00 9.95
C ILE A 55 19.25 8.73 10.01
N GLY A 56 19.78 7.90 9.08
CA GLY A 56 21.21 7.60 9.03
C GLY A 56 22.08 8.85 8.86
N HIS A 57 21.66 9.78 7.99
CA HIS A 57 22.38 11.05 7.80
C HIS A 57 22.39 11.92 9.07
N LEU A 58 21.25 12.03 9.76
CA LEU A 58 21.13 12.81 11.00
C LEU A 58 21.93 12.21 12.15
N GLU A 59 22.04 10.87 12.23
CA GLU A 59 22.82 10.17 13.26
C GLU A 59 24.34 10.41 13.12
N GLU A 60 24.82 10.77 11.92
CA GLU A 60 26.23 11.11 11.66
C GLU A 60 26.60 12.54 12.10
N GLU A 61 25.61 13.40 12.40
CA GLU A 61 25.87 14.78 12.84
C GLU A 61 26.55 14.80 14.22
N THR A 62 27.46 15.75 14.45
CA THR A 62 28.11 15.93 15.76
C THR A 62 27.12 16.23 16.89
N LYS A 63 25.98 16.84 16.56
CA LYS A 63 24.86 17.13 17.48
C LYS A 63 23.54 16.89 16.74
N PRO A 64 23.06 15.64 16.67
CA PRO A 64 21.88 15.30 15.90
C PRO A 64 20.65 16.10 16.34
N ASN A 65 19.87 16.58 15.37
CA ASN A 65 18.60 17.24 15.65
C ASN A 65 17.54 16.22 16.10
N ALA A 66 17.35 16.10 17.41
CA ALA A 66 16.40 15.16 18.00
C ALA A 66 14.97 15.30 17.44
N ASN A 67 14.50 16.52 17.16
CA ASN A 67 13.17 16.73 16.58
C ASN A 67 13.05 16.13 15.17
N GLN A 68 14.11 16.24 14.35
CA GLN A 68 14.10 15.66 13.01
C GLN A 68 14.21 14.14 13.05
N LEU A 69 15.06 13.59 13.91
CA LEU A 69 15.15 12.14 14.12
C LEU A 69 13.80 11.56 14.51
N THR A 70 13.14 12.12 15.52
CA THR A 70 11.81 11.66 15.96
C THR A 70 10.77 11.74 14.84
N ARG A 71 10.76 12.82 14.05
CA ARG A 71 9.83 12.95 12.92
C ARG A 71 10.05 11.89 11.85
N TRP A 72 11.30 11.62 11.48
CA TRP A 72 11.60 10.60 10.48
C TRP A 72 11.31 9.18 10.96
N ILE A 73 11.57 8.89 12.24
CA ILE A 73 11.20 7.61 12.85
C ILE A 73 9.68 7.42 12.82
N ILE A 74 8.91 8.41 13.27
CA ILE A 74 7.44 8.34 13.25
C ILE A 74 6.92 8.22 11.81
N ASN A 75 7.49 8.97 10.86
CA ASN A 75 7.10 8.91 9.46
C ASN A 75 7.33 7.52 8.85
N LYS A 76 8.52 6.93 9.11
CA LYS A 76 8.87 5.56 8.71
C LYS A 76 7.84 4.56 9.22
N ASP A 77 7.52 4.64 10.50
CA ASP A 77 6.63 3.70 11.16
C ASP A 77 5.18 3.82 10.67
N ASN A 78 4.68 5.05 10.50
CA ASN A 78 3.35 5.29 9.96
C ASN A 78 3.20 4.76 8.52
N HIS A 79 4.23 4.92 7.67
CA HIS A 79 4.18 4.40 6.31
C HIS A 79 4.32 2.88 6.26
N ALA A 80 5.07 2.28 7.17
CA ALA A 80 5.09 0.83 7.33
C ALA A 80 3.69 0.29 7.71
N ASP A 81 2.98 0.97 8.62
CA ASP A 81 1.61 0.58 9.01
C ASP A 81 0.62 0.73 7.85
N GLN A 82 0.68 1.82 7.09
CA GLN A 82 -0.16 2.03 5.91
C GLN A 82 0.10 0.99 4.81
N LEU A 83 1.37 0.65 4.58
CA LEU A 83 1.75 -0.42 3.67
C LEU A 83 1.17 -1.76 4.14
N GLN A 84 1.34 -2.09 5.43
CA GLN A 84 0.83 -3.32 6.00
C GLN A 84 -0.69 -3.39 5.87
N GLU A 85 -1.41 -2.31 6.13
CA GLU A 85 -2.87 -2.23 5.97
C GLU A 85 -3.29 -2.50 4.52
N ILE A 86 -2.64 -1.92 3.50
CA ILE A 86 -2.97 -2.23 2.11
C ILE A 86 -2.72 -3.71 1.80
N VAL A 87 -1.60 -4.26 2.28
CA VAL A 87 -1.23 -5.65 2.02
C VAL A 87 -2.20 -6.62 2.70
N THR A 88 -2.48 -6.44 3.99
CA THR A 88 -3.41 -7.30 4.74
C THR A 88 -4.84 -7.07 4.27
N GLN A 89 -5.33 -5.84 4.41
CA GLN A 89 -6.75 -5.55 4.37
C GLN A 89 -7.29 -5.40 2.96
N TYR A 90 -6.48 -4.97 1.99
CA TYR A 90 -6.93 -4.93 0.60
C TYR A 90 -6.55 -6.22 -0.11
N PHE A 91 -5.27 -6.57 -0.16
CA PHE A 91 -4.84 -7.70 -0.98
C PHE A 91 -5.16 -9.06 -0.35
N MET A 92 -4.75 -9.32 0.89
CA MET A 92 -4.91 -10.66 1.48
C MET A 92 -6.37 -10.99 1.79
N THR A 93 -7.16 -10.05 2.32
CA THR A 93 -8.54 -10.35 2.75
C THR A 93 -9.59 -10.13 1.64
N GLN A 94 -9.39 -9.19 0.71
CA GLN A 94 -10.41 -8.85 -0.29
C GLN A 94 -10.07 -9.33 -1.72
N ARG A 95 -8.78 -9.40 -2.10
CA ARG A 95 -8.39 -9.67 -3.51
C ARG A 95 -7.85 -11.07 -3.73
N LEU A 96 -7.09 -11.61 -2.79
CA LEU A 96 -6.50 -12.93 -2.89
C LEU A 96 -7.60 -13.98 -2.68
N LYS A 97 -7.77 -14.88 -3.65
CA LYS A 97 -8.80 -15.94 -3.58
C LYS A 97 -8.22 -17.19 -2.93
N PRO A 98 -8.75 -17.62 -1.75
CA PRO A 98 -8.35 -18.88 -1.16
C PRO A 98 -8.63 -20.03 -2.13
N THR A 99 -7.63 -20.86 -2.36
CA THR A 99 -7.70 -22.02 -3.26
C THR A 99 -7.31 -23.26 -2.47
N ALA A 100 -8.06 -24.36 -2.61
CA ALA A 100 -7.77 -25.59 -1.88
C ALA A 100 -6.57 -26.32 -2.50
N PRO A 101 -5.80 -27.10 -1.71
CA PRO A 101 -4.73 -27.93 -2.24
C PRO A 101 -5.25 -28.88 -3.34
N GLY A 102 -4.54 -28.92 -4.48
CA GLY A 102 -4.92 -29.75 -5.64
C GLY A 102 -5.87 -29.08 -6.63
N GLU A 103 -6.47 -27.93 -6.27
CA GLU A 103 -7.28 -27.15 -7.21
C GLU A 103 -6.40 -26.34 -8.18
N PRO A 104 -6.84 -26.12 -9.43
CA PRO A 104 -6.14 -25.24 -10.37
C PRO A 104 -5.94 -23.84 -9.77
N GLY A 105 -4.68 -23.38 -9.76
CA GLY A 105 -4.31 -22.07 -9.22
C GLY A 105 -3.82 -22.08 -7.77
N TYR A 106 -3.80 -23.23 -7.09
CA TYR A 106 -3.27 -23.35 -5.73
C TYR A 106 -1.82 -22.81 -5.60
N ASP A 107 -0.94 -23.17 -6.53
CA ASP A 107 0.46 -22.73 -6.50
C ASP A 107 0.59 -21.21 -6.64
N LYS A 108 -0.26 -20.59 -7.47
CA LYS A 108 -0.32 -19.13 -7.62
C LYS A 108 -0.79 -18.48 -6.32
N TYR A 109 -1.86 -19.01 -5.73
CA TYR A 109 -2.39 -18.54 -4.45
C TYR A 109 -1.31 -18.58 -3.34
N ILE A 110 -0.63 -19.72 -3.18
CA ILE A 110 0.43 -19.88 -2.17
C ILE A 110 1.61 -18.95 -2.45
N LYS A 111 2.03 -18.80 -3.71
CA LYS A 111 3.09 -17.86 -4.08
C LYS A 111 2.72 -16.43 -3.68
N GLU A 112 1.54 -15.96 -4.05
CA GLU A 112 1.09 -14.59 -3.76
C GLU A 112 0.92 -14.36 -2.26
N LEU A 113 0.35 -15.33 -1.54
CA LEU A 113 0.25 -15.28 -0.09
C LEU A 113 1.62 -15.13 0.59
N THR A 114 2.60 -15.91 0.12
CA THR A 114 3.97 -15.89 0.65
C THR A 114 4.66 -14.55 0.37
N LEU A 115 4.48 -14.00 -0.84
CA LEU A 115 5.04 -12.69 -1.22
C LEU A 115 4.45 -11.58 -0.37
N LEU A 116 3.12 -11.54 -0.21
CA LEU A 116 2.41 -10.57 0.62
C LEU A 116 2.85 -10.67 2.09
N HIS A 117 2.94 -11.87 2.65
CA HIS A 117 3.49 -12.07 3.99
C HIS A 117 4.92 -11.52 4.11
N GLY A 118 5.77 -11.78 3.11
CA GLY A 118 7.13 -11.24 3.08
C GLY A 118 7.16 -9.72 3.17
N ILE A 119 6.27 -9.02 2.44
CA ILE A 119 6.17 -7.56 2.50
C ILE A 119 5.81 -7.10 3.92
N LEU A 120 4.86 -7.77 4.58
CA LEU A 120 4.48 -7.45 5.97
C LEU A 120 5.67 -7.58 6.93
N VAL A 121 6.44 -8.65 6.82
CA VAL A 121 7.60 -8.92 7.69
C VAL A 121 8.69 -7.88 7.47
N GLU A 122 9.02 -7.55 6.22
CA GLU A 122 10.05 -6.55 5.93
C GLU A 122 9.59 -5.13 6.29
N ALA A 123 8.31 -4.81 6.14
CA ALA A 123 7.74 -3.55 6.64
C ALA A 123 7.90 -3.44 8.16
N MET A 124 7.59 -4.51 8.90
CA MET A 124 7.80 -4.56 10.35
C MET A 124 9.28 -4.39 10.72
N LYS A 125 10.20 -5.08 10.04
CA LYS A 125 11.65 -4.92 10.28
C LYS A 125 12.13 -3.50 10.01
N SER A 126 11.59 -2.84 8.98
CA SER A 126 11.91 -1.44 8.69
C SER A 126 11.50 -0.49 9.83
N LYS A 127 10.54 -0.86 10.69
CA LYS A 127 10.21 -0.09 11.92
C LYS A 127 11.32 -0.19 12.96
N GLN A 128 11.95 -1.36 13.06
CA GLN A 128 12.91 -1.70 14.11
C GLN A 128 14.34 -1.24 13.82
N THR A 129 14.69 -1.00 12.56
CA THR A 129 16.07 -0.67 12.15
C THR A 129 16.11 0.40 11.06
N VAL A 130 17.32 0.84 10.72
CA VAL A 130 17.61 1.74 9.58
C VAL A 130 18.39 1.01 8.48
N ASP A 131 18.21 -0.30 8.35
CA ASP A 131 18.89 -1.09 7.32
C ASP A 131 18.22 -0.90 5.95
N PRO A 132 18.91 -0.30 4.94
CA PRO A 132 18.38 -0.12 3.60
C PRO A 132 18.03 -1.43 2.88
N ALA A 133 18.57 -2.57 3.34
CA ALA A 133 18.25 -3.88 2.77
C ALA A 133 16.77 -4.25 2.93
N THR A 134 16.10 -3.77 3.99
CA THR A 134 14.66 -4.00 4.20
C THR A 134 13.83 -3.41 3.06
N VAL A 135 14.15 -2.19 2.63
CA VAL A 135 13.47 -1.47 1.53
C VAL A 135 13.69 -2.20 0.21
N LYS A 136 14.94 -2.58 -0.07
CA LYS A 136 15.28 -3.35 -1.27
C LYS A 136 14.51 -4.67 -1.32
N LYS A 137 14.37 -5.35 -0.18
CA LYS A 137 13.63 -6.61 -0.10
C LYS A 137 12.13 -6.39 -0.30
N MET A 138 11.55 -5.34 0.28
CA MET A 138 10.15 -4.97 0.02
C MET A 138 9.89 -4.67 -1.46
N ASP A 139 10.75 -3.90 -2.12
CA ASP A 139 10.63 -3.61 -3.56
C ASP A 139 10.65 -4.87 -4.42
N GLN A 140 11.57 -5.81 -4.12
CA GLN A 140 11.65 -7.10 -4.80
C GLN A 140 10.37 -7.92 -4.63
N LEU A 141 9.89 -8.06 -3.39
CA LEU A 141 8.67 -8.80 -3.09
C LEU A 141 7.43 -8.16 -3.74
N ALA A 142 7.33 -6.83 -3.72
CA ALA A 142 6.25 -6.09 -4.37
C ALA A 142 6.26 -6.28 -5.89
N ALA A 143 7.44 -6.25 -6.54
CA ALA A 143 7.57 -6.49 -7.97
C ALA A 143 7.22 -7.93 -8.37
N GLU A 144 7.67 -8.92 -7.58
CA GLU A 144 7.30 -10.31 -7.82
C GLU A 144 5.80 -10.56 -7.62
N PHE A 145 5.19 -9.90 -6.62
CA PHE A 145 3.76 -9.93 -6.40
C PHE A 145 3.01 -9.29 -7.55
N GLU A 146 3.38 -8.07 -7.98
CA GLU A 146 2.77 -7.38 -9.11
C GLU A 146 2.80 -8.24 -10.38
N LYS A 147 3.96 -8.85 -10.68
CA LYS A 147 4.13 -9.75 -11.83
C LYS A 147 3.24 -10.98 -11.73
N SER A 148 3.16 -11.61 -10.55
CA SER A 148 2.28 -12.77 -10.36
C SER A 148 0.80 -12.40 -10.51
N TYR A 149 0.41 -11.29 -9.89
CA TYR A 149 -0.96 -10.86 -9.74
C TYR A 149 -1.57 -10.40 -11.07
N PHE A 150 -0.91 -9.48 -11.77
CA PHE A 150 -1.35 -8.95 -13.06
C PHE A 150 -0.94 -9.80 -14.26
N GLY A 151 -0.06 -10.78 -14.06
CA GLY A 151 0.62 -11.50 -15.14
C GLY A 151 1.70 -10.65 -15.80
N GLU A 152 2.35 -11.21 -16.83
CA GLU A 152 3.19 -10.41 -17.72
C GLU A 152 2.29 -9.52 -18.56
N LYS A 153 2.02 -8.30 -18.09
CA LYS A 153 1.49 -7.26 -18.97
C LYS A 153 2.55 -6.98 -20.04
N THR A 154 2.24 -7.40 -21.27
CA THR A 154 2.90 -6.93 -22.49
C THR A 154 2.93 -5.41 -22.43
N LYS A 155 4.14 -4.86 -22.62
CA LYS A 155 4.38 -3.42 -22.70
C LYS A 155 3.42 -2.73 -23.66
#